data_AF-A0A4U2DSW1-F1
#
_entry.id   AF-A0A4U2DSW1-F1
#
_cell.length_a   1.000
_cell.length_b   1.000
_cell.length_c   1.000
_cell.angle_alpha   90.00
_cell.angle_beta   90.00
_cell.angle_gamma   90.00
#
_symmetry.space_group_name_H-M   'P 1'
#
loop_
_entity.id
_entity.type
_entity.pdbx_description
1 polymer ?
#
loop_
_entity_poly.entity_id
_entity_poly.type
_entity_poly.pdbx_seq_one_letter_code
_entity_poly.pdbx_strand_id
1 'polypeptide(L)' 'MCLAAIRDKIAIEQGCQIYPHSKIKVGAVLYKVDVSEWDDGSTSISIDEWVVRSIKRRRGTQTPMGKKRVGDAYG' A
#
# COMPACT_ATOMS: atom_id res chain seq x y z
N MET A 1 16.02 9.50 14.55
CA MET A 1 15.24 8.89 13.44
C MET A 1 13.80 9.35 13.55
N CYS A 2 13.15 9.68 12.43
CA CYS A 2 11.74 10.10 12.42
C CYS A 2 10.79 8.94 12.75
N LEU A 3 9.68 9.24 13.43
CA LEU A 3 8.66 8.28 13.88
C LEU A 3 8.09 7.40 12.76
N ALA A 4 8.03 7.92 11.53
CA ALA A 4 7.59 7.17 10.35
C ALA A 4 8.57 6.06 9.95
N ALA A 5 9.88 6.35 9.96
CA ALA A 5 10.91 5.39 9.59
C ALA A 5 10.99 4.20 10.57
N ILE A 6 10.72 4.45 11.85
CA ILE A 6 10.64 3.40 12.88
C ILE A 6 9.45 2.47 12.61
N ARG A 7 8.28 3.03 12.26
CA ARG A 7 7.08 2.24 11.91
C ARG A 7 7.31 1.38 10.67
N ASP A 8 7.97 1.94 9.66
CA ASP A 8 8.34 1.22 8.43
C ASP A 8 9.25 0.03 8.72
N LYS A 9 10.31 0.21 9.52
CA LYS A 9 11.19 -0.89 9.94
C LYS A 9 10.43 -2.00 10.66
N ILE A 10 9.61 -1.65 11.66
CA ILE A 10 8.85 -2.62 12.45
C ILE A 10 7.90 -3.43 11.57
N ALA A 11 7.26 -2.80 10.58
CA ALA A 11 6.33 -3.49 9.69
C ALA A 11 7.03 -4.44 8.73
N ILE A 12 8.20 -4.04 8.19
CA ILE A 12 9.05 -4.91 7.37
C ILE A 12 9.51 -6.13 8.17
N GLU A 13 10.03 -5.92 9.38
CA GLU A 13 10.48 -7.00 10.28
C GLU A 13 9.35 -7.97 10.65
N GLN A 14 8.12 -7.47 10.76
CA GLN A 14 6.95 -8.28 11.11
C GLN A 14 6.22 -8.88 9.89
N GLY A 15 6.75 -8.69 8.67
CA GLY A 15 6.09 -9.16 7.44
C GLY A 15 4.69 -8.56 7.22
N CYS A 16 4.41 -7.39 7.81
CA CYS A 16 3.11 -6.74 7.78
C CYS A 16 3.14 -5.54 6.83
N GLN A 17 2.10 -5.39 6.00
CA GLN A 17 1.94 -4.20 5.18
C GLN A 17 1.28 -3.08 5.98
N ILE A 18 1.95 -1.92 6.07
CA ILE A 18 1.41 -0.74 6.74
C ILE A 18 0.17 -0.25 6.01
N TYR A 19 -0.80 0.22 6.78
CA TYR A 19 -2.03 0.74 6.23
C TYR A 19 -1.75 1.91 5.25
N PRO A 20 -2.23 1.84 3.99
CA PRO A 20 -1.83 2.75 2.92
C PRO A 20 -2.07 4.24 3.20
N HIS A 21 -3.06 4.58 4.02
CA HIS A 21 -3.39 5.98 4.37
C HIS A 21 -2.21 6.76 5.00
N SER A 22 -1.26 6.05 5.59
CA SER A 22 -0.04 6.67 6.14
C SER A 22 0.96 7.10 5.06
N LYS A 23 0.94 6.47 3.88
CA LYS A 23 1.90 6.69 2.78
C LYS A 23 1.27 7.35 1.55
N ILE A 24 0.03 7.01 1.24
CA ILE A 24 -0.71 7.48 0.06
C ILE A 24 -1.82 8.41 0.53
N LYS A 25 -1.96 9.56 -0.13
CA LYS A 25 -3.02 10.54 0.14
C LYS A 25 -4.14 10.43 -0.88
N VAL A 26 -5.35 10.81 -0.48
CA VAL A 26 -6.47 10.98 -1.41
C VAL A 26 -6.10 12.09 -2.41
N GLY A 27 -6.39 11.86 -3.68
CA GLY A 27 -5.95 12.73 -4.78
C GLY A 27 -4.58 12.41 -5.34
N ALA A 28 -3.81 11.48 -4.74
CA ALA A 28 -2.61 10.97 -5.36
C ALA A 28 -2.95 10.18 -6.64
N VAL A 29 -2.10 10.31 -7.65
CA VAL A 29 -2.16 9.53 -8.88
C VAL A 29 -1.13 8.41 -8.78
N LEU A 30 -1.57 7.17 -8.96
CA LEU A 30 -0.72 5.99 -8.99
C LEU A 30 -0.56 5.52 -10.43
N TYR A 31 0.64 5.10 -10.78
CA TYR A 31 0.94 4.54 -12.10
C TYR A 31 1.36 3.09 -11.94
N LYS A 32 0.88 2.23 -12.85
CA LYS A 32 1.46 0.91 -13.10
C LYS A 32 1.96 0.90 -14.52
N VAL A 33 3.20 0.45 -14.67
CA VAL A 33 3.83 0.25 -15.96
C VAL A 33 4.01 -1.25 -16.11
N ASP A 34 3.29 -1.82 -17.06
CA ASP A 34 3.47 -3.21 -17.48
C ASP A 34 4.24 -3.22 -18.79
N VAL A 35 5.41 -3.85 -18.78
CA VAL A 35 6.20 -4.10 -19.98
C VAL A 35 6.11 -5.58 -20.27
N SER A 36 5.69 -5.94 -21.48
CA SER A 36 5.70 -7.32 -21.96
C SER A 36 6.51 -7.39 -23.23
N GLU A 37 7.58 -8.17 -23.19
CA GLU A 37 8.42 -8.52 -24.33
C GLU A 37 7.99 -9.89 -24.85
N TRP A 38 7.86 -9.99 -26.17
CA TRP A 38 7.47 -11.21 -26.87
C TRP A 38 8.68 -11.80 -27.59
N ASP A 39 8.65 -13.12 -27.82
CA ASP A 39 9.78 -13.85 -28.44
C ASP A 39 10.08 -13.42 -29.89
N ASP A 40 9.15 -12.70 -30.54
CA ASP A 40 9.36 -12.10 -31.86
C ASP A 40 10.13 -10.76 -31.80
N GLY A 41 10.56 -10.35 -30.62
CA GLY A 41 11.27 -9.10 -30.36
C GLY A 41 10.35 -7.88 -30.27
N SER A 42 9.03 -8.06 -30.31
CA SER A 42 8.09 -6.97 -30.07
C SER A 42 7.95 -6.68 -28.58
N THR A 43 7.85 -5.40 -28.24
CA THR A 43 7.62 -4.95 -26.86
C THR A 43 6.32 -4.17 -26.80
N SER A 44 5.49 -4.53 -25.83
CA SER A 44 4.28 -3.77 -25.48
C SER A 44 4.47 -3.12 -24.12
N ILE A 45 4.13 -1.84 -24.04
CA ILE A 45 4.18 -1.05 -22.81
C ILE A 45 2.77 -0.54 -22.54
N SER A 46 2.20 -0.97 -21.43
CA SER A 46 0.91 -0.50 -20.93
C SER A 46 1.14 0.37 -19.69
N ILE A 47 0.57 1.57 -19.69
CA ILE A 47 0.62 2.49 -18.57
C ILE A 47 -0.81 2.68 -18.07
N ASP A 48 -1.07 2.15 -16.88
CA ASP A 48 -2.33 2.33 -16.17
C ASP A 48 -2.20 3.46 -15.15
N GLU A 49 -3.18 4.36 -15.16
CA GLU A 49 -3.28 5.47 -14.21
C GLU A 49 -4.48 5.29 -13.29
N TRP A 50 -4.26 5.39 -11.97
CA TRP A 50 -5.32 5.37 -10.97
C TRP A 50 -5.28 6.58 -10.05
N VAL A 51 -6.37 7.34 -10.07
CA VAL A 51 -6.61 8.41 -9.10
C VAL A 51 -7.18 7.82 -7.81
N VAL A 52 -6.52 8.08 -6.69
CA VAL A 52 -6.97 7.61 -5.38
C VAL A 52 -8.16 8.45 -4.90
N ARG A 53 -9.38 7.96 -5.14
CA ARG A 53 -10.62 8.67 -4.75
C ARG A 53 -10.94 8.59 -3.26
N SER A 54 -10.61 7.46 -2.62
CA SER A 54 -10.79 7.30 -1.18
C SER A 54 -9.91 6.18 -0.64
N ILE A 55 -9.41 6.36 0.58
CA ILE A 55 -8.71 5.30 1.33
C ILE A 55 -9.52 5.06 2.59
N LYS A 56 -10.35 4.02 2.58
CA LYS A 56 -11.18 3.64 3.72
C LYS A 56 -10.65 2.36 4.35
N ARG A 57 -10.53 2.38 5.68
CA ARG A 57 -10.21 1.18 6.45
C ARG A 57 -11.52 0.46 6.72
N ARG A 58 -11.60 -0.84 6.43
CA ARG A 58 -12.76 -1.63 6.87
C ARG A 58 -12.82 -1.58 8.40
N ARG A 59 -13.98 -1.19 8.95
CA ARG A 59 -14.14 -0.99 10.40
C ARG A 59 -13.74 -2.27 11.14
N GLY A 60 -12.88 -2.15 12.15
CA GLY A 60 -12.42 -3.27 12.95
C GLY A 60 -11.35 -4.18 12.32
N THR A 61 -10.87 -3.94 11.09
CA THR A 61 -9.97 -4.92 10.45
C THR A 61 -8.49 -4.72 10.75
N GLN A 62 -7.93 -3.50 10.68
CA GLN A 62 -6.46 -3.37 10.60
C GLN A 62 -5.82 -2.14 11.25
N THR A 63 -5.10 -2.24 12.38
CA THR A 63 -4.53 -1.10 13.12
C THR A 63 -3.67 -0.17 12.24
N PRO A 64 -3.37 1.08 12.67
CA PRO A 64 -2.45 1.95 11.93
C PRO A 64 -1.08 1.33 11.65
N MET A 65 -0.70 0.28 12.37
CA MET A 65 0.53 -0.52 12.17
C MET A 65 0.34 -1.73 11.23
N GLY A 66 -0.80 -1.86 10.54
CA GLY A 66 -1.04 -2.94 9.57
C GLY A 66 -1.51 -4.27 10.17
N LYS A 67 -1.62 -4.39 11.51
CA LYS A 67 -2.02 -5.64 12.18
C LYS A 67 -3.53 -5.84 12.17
N LYS A 68 -3.98 -7.08 11.99
CA LYS A 68 -5.39 -7.45 12.16
C LYS A 68 -5.84 -7.09 13.58
N ARG A 69 -6.94 -6.36 13.72
CA ARG A 69 -7.57 -6.15 15.03
C ARG A 69 -8.21 -7.48 15.43
N VAL A 70 -7.67 -8.12 16.48
CA VAL A 70 -8.22 -9.35 17.06
C VAL A 70 -8.75 -8.97 18.45
N GLY A 71 -10.06 -9.09 18.66
CA GLY A 71 -10.73 -8.82 19.93
C GLY A 71 -10.88 -7.32 20.29
N ASP A 72 -11.35 -7.08 21.52
CA ASP A 72 -11.66 -5.75 22.08
C ASP A 72 -10.43 -4.99 22.60
N ALA A 73 -9.22 -5.52 22.40
CA ALA A 73 -7.97 -5.04 22.99
C ALA A 73 -7.50 -3.63 22.54
N TYR A 74 -8.33 -2.89 21.81
CA TYR A 74 -8.01 -1.56 21.30
C TYR A 74 -9.20 -0.60 21.36
N GLY A 75 -10.18 -0.89 22.23
CA GLY A 75 -11.34 -0.03 22.52
C GLY A 75 -10.92 1.34 23.02
#